data_AF-A0A496WY54-F1
#
_entry.id   AF-A0A496WY54-F1
#
_cell.length_a   1.000
_cell.length_b   1.000
_cell.length_c   1.000
_cell.angle_alpha   90.00
_cell.angle_beta   90.00
_cell.angle_gamma   90.00
#
_symmetry.space_group_name_H-M   'P 1'
#
loop_
_entity.id
_entity.type
_entity.pdbx_description
1 polymer ?
#
loop_
_entity_poly.entity_id
_entity_poly.type
_entity_poly.pdbx_seq_one_letter_code
_entity_poly.pdbx_strand_id
1 'polypeptide(L)'
;FVLVDCVGVTETDKTETKSLETKPSVPTAKLMEQVARGDRHSETLRALGNRMIRLDLKLNDQQRKRVNELITTQTEDTLSRPGEGQGEGVESGLLPSTTLVAIASNLIHSTNEDKLIHAAQAETKKEEVSDVEIQKAFKPKADQLIKPFHNPDLRKLIEELRKNTDQLIDDSPDKLDKDGTGYDVEKAKGLISNWQQFIKDHQNELDAIQLIYKQPYQKRHLSYDMINQLVEAVEQPPYHIAPVEVWRAYEQLKKAKVRGAPPESKLPILISLIRLATGVTNVLEPFTELVNNRFENWLKQQALQRHSREGGNPVDIDNVFSKEQLGWLNKIRDQIAQNAEMTVEDFNYIPFNQKGGLLKARELFGKELEPLISELNGYLIA
;
A
#
# COMPACT_ATOMS: atom_id res chain seq x y z
N PHE A 1 -32.90 53.17 -17.59
CA PHE A 1 -32.75 51.79 -17.08
C PHE A 1 -32.96 50.85 -18.25
N VAL A 2 -31.95 50.03 -18.57
CA VAL A 2 -32.07 49.02 -19.63
C VAL A 2 -32.67 47.79 -18.97
N LEU A 3 -33.87 47.38 -19.43
CA LEU A 3 -34.43 46.08 -19.13
C LEU A 3 -33.81 45.11 -20.14
N VAL A 4 -32.86 44.30 -19.65
CA VAL A 4 -32.34 43.17 -20.41
C VAL A 4 -33.27 42.00 -20.12
N ASP A 5 -33.91 41.51 -21.17
CA ASP A 5 -34.74 40.32 -21.15
C ASP A 5 -33.82 39.08 -21.11
N CYS A 6 -33.59 38.54 -19.92
CA CYS A 6 -32.74 37.35 -19.72
C CYS A 6 -33.55 36.06 -19.95
N VAL A 7 -34.11 35.88 -21.14
CA VAL A 7 -34.67 34.59 -21.57
C VAL A 7 -33.56 33.83 -22.29
N GLY A 8 -32.74 33.11 -21.52
CA GLY A 8 -31.63 32.32 -22.06
C GLY A 8 -30.73 31.64 -21.02
N VAL A 9 -31.18 31.49 -19.77
CA VAL A 9 -30.42 30.83 -18.71
C VAL A 9 -31.23 29.68 -18.14
N THR A 10 -31.52 28.66 -18.95
CA THR A 10 -32.21 27.45 -18.45
C THR A 10 -31.78 26.15 -19.13
N GLU A 11 -30.55 26.04 -19.64
CA GLU A 11 -30.06 24.75 -20.16
C GLU A 11 -28.90 24.12 -19.35
N THR A 12 -28.13 24.92 -18.61
CA THR A 12 -27.09 24.40 -17.70
C THR A 12 -27.13 25.06 -16.34
N ASP A 13 -27.34 24.25 -15.30
CA ASP A 13 -27.30 24.67 -13.90
C ASP A 13 -25.89 25.14 -13.53
N LYS A 14 -25.75 26.44 -13.22
CA LYS A 14 -24.48 27.07 -12.82
C LYS A 14 -24.31 26.99 -11.32
N THR A 15 -24.07 25.78 -10.82
CA THR A 15 -23.68 25.52 -9.43
C THR A 15 -22.16 25.55 -9.29
N GLU A 16 -21.64 26.17 -8.23
CA GLU A 16 -20.19 26.29 -7.97
C GLU A 16 -19.48 24.93 -7.81
N THR A 17 -20.23 23.87 -7.47
CA THR A 17 -19.71 22.51 -7.32
C THR A 17 -20.67 21.49 -7.94
N LYS A 18 -20.25 20.86 -9.04
CA LYS A 18 -20.95 19.70 -9.62
C LYS A 18 -20.34 18.40 -9.11
N SER A 19 -21.18 17.40 -8.86
CA SER A 19 -20.74 16.06 -8.46
C SER A 19 -19.89 15.41 -9.56
N LEU A 20 -18.72 14.87 -9.18
CA LEU A 20 -17.89 14.05 -10.07
C LEU A 20 -18.47 12.64 -10.29
N GLU A 21 -19.44 12.22 -9.46
CA GLU A 21 -20.17 10.96 -9.65
C GLU A 21 -21.43 11.23 -10.47
N THR A 22 -21.39 10.87 -11.76
CA THR A 22 -22.49 11.06 -12.73
C THR A 22 -23.29 9.78 -12.99
N LYS A 23 -22.78 8.59 -12.63
CA LYS A 23 -23.43 7.29 -12.89
C LYS A 23 -23.57 6.44 -11.62
N PRO A 24 -24.20 6.94 -10.53
CA PRO A 24 -24.23 6.26 -9.24
C PRO A 24 -24.92 4.88 -9.26
N SER A 25 -25.88 4.65 -10.16
CA SER A 25 -26.61 3.38 -10.29
C SER A 25 -25.84 2.31 -11.08
N VAL A 26 -24.71 2.66 -11.70
CA VAL A 26 -23.91 1.73 -12.51
C VAL A 26 -22.69 1.28 -11.70
N PRO A 27 -22.49 -0.03 -11.46
CA PRO A 27 -21.31 -0.53 -10.74
C PRO A 27 -19.98 -0.26 -11.48
N THR A 28 -18.88 -0.14 -10.74
CA THR A 28 -17.54 0.18 -11.29
C THR A 28 -17.09 -0.86 -12.31
N ALA A 29 -17.27 -2.15 -12.02
CA ALA A 29 -16.98 -3.23 -12.95
C ALA A 29 -17.70 -3.05 -14.31
N LYS A 30 -18.98 -2.65 -14.27
CA LYS A 30 -19.78 -2.43 -15.47
C LYS A 30 -19.32 -1.18 -16.25
N LEU A 31 -18.92 -0.12 -15.56
CA LEU A 31 -18.32 1.07 -16.20
C LEU A 31 -17.01 0.70 -16.92
N MET A 32 -16.12 -0.04 -16.26
CA MET A 32 -14.87 -0.50 -16.89
C MET A 32 -15.14 -1.40 -18.10
N GLU A 33 -16.15 -2.27 -18.02
CA GLU A 33 -16.56 -3.13 -19.12
C GLU A 33 -17.15 -2.35 -20.30
N GLN A 34 -17.99 -1.35 -20.04
CA GLN A 34 -18.54 -0.45 -21.06
C GLN A 34 -17.44 0.32 -21.78
N VAL A 35 -16.50 0.88 -21.02
CA VAL A 35 -15.33 1.59 -21.56
C VAL A 35 -14.47 0.68 -22.43
N ALA A 36 -14.18 -0.53 -21.95
CA ALA A 36 -13.42 -1.54 -22.69
C ALA A 36 -14.12 -1.96 -24.00
N ARG A 37 -15.47 -1.97 -24.02
CA ARG A 37 -16.29 -2.29 -25.21
C ARG A 37 -16.44 -1.13 -26.20
N GLY A 38 -15.98 0.07 -25.86
CA GLY A 38 -16.03 1.22 -26.79
C GLY A 38 -16.84 2.42 -26.29
N ASP A 39 -17.33 2.45 -25.05
CA ASP A 39 -17.96 3.66 -24.51
C ASP A 39 -16.91 4.79 -24.40
N ARG A 40 -17.26 5.97 -24.92
CA ARG A 40 -16.44 7.18 -24.94
C ARG A 40 -17.15 8.38 -24.33
N HIS A 41 -18.30 8.16 -23.70
CA HIS A 41 -19.08 9.24 -23.14
C HIS A 41 -18.33 9.94 -22.00
N SER A 42 -18.26 11.27 -22.04
CA SER A 42 -17.52 12.06 -21.04
C SER A 42 -17.97 11.80 -19.61
N GLU A 43 -19.28 11.61 -19.39
CA GLU A 43 -19.83 11.25 -18.09
C GLU A 43 -19.38 9.88 -17.58
N THR A 44 -19.28 8.86 -18.46
CA THR A 44 -18.80 7.52 -18.08
C THR A 44 -17.36 7.62 -17.59
N LEU A 45 -16.52 8.34 -18.34
CA LEU A 45 -15.10 8.51 -18.04
C LEU A 45 -14.90 9.34 -16.75
N ARG A 46 -15.73 10.37 -16.52
CA ARG A 46 -15.72 11.18 -15.30
C ARG A 46 -16.06 10.36 -14.06
N ALA A 47 -17.16 9.58 -14.10
CA ALA A 47 -17.54 8.69 -13.01
C ALA A 47 -16.44 7.64 -12.73
N LEU A 48 -15.88 7.05 -13.78
CA LEU A 48 -14.78 6.08 -13.64
C LEU A 48 -13.55 6.73 -12.99
N GLY A 49 -13.14 7.91 -13.46
CA GLY A 49 -12.00 8.65 -12.90
C GLY A 49 -12.19 8.96 -11.42
N ASN A 50 -13.35 9.48 -11.03
CA ASN A 50 -13.69 9.76 -9.62
C ASN A 50 -13.55 8.49 -8.75
N ARG A 51 -14.02 7.34 -9.23
CA ARG A 51 -13.94 6.08 -8.49
C ARG A 51 -12.51 5.53 -8.40
N MET A 52 -11.70 5.72 -9.44
CA MET A 52 -10.28 5.32 -9.41
C MET A 52 -9.49 6.16 -8.40
N ILE A 53 -9.74 7.47 -8.28
CA ILE A 53 -9.13 8.30 -7.23
C ILE A 53 -9.51 7.79 -5.84
N ARG A 54 -10.80 7.51 -5.62
CA ARG A 54 -11.28 7.03 -4.32
C ARG A 54 -10.70 5.66 -3.96
N LEU A 55 -10.58 4.77 -4.94
CA LEU A 55 -9.94 3.48 -4.72
C LEU A 55 -8.49 3.67 -4.34
N ASP A 56 -7.74 4.44 -5.13
CA ASP A 56 -6.32 4.71 -4.90
C ASP A 56 -6.05 5.19 -3.46
N LEU A 57 -6.82 6.17 -2.97
CA LEU A 57 -6.71 6.70 -1.60
C LEU A 57 -6.83 5.63 -0.49
N LYS A 58 -7.46 4.50 -0.78
CA LYS A 58 -7.64 3.38 0.15
C LYS A 58 -6.64 2.23 -0.06
N LEU A 59 -5.83 2.28 -1.13
CA LEU A 59 -4.84 1.24 -1.42
C LEU A 59 -3.57 1.44 -0.58
N ASN A 60 -3.01 0.34 -0.10
CA ASN A 60 -1.66 0.30 0.49
C ASN A 60 -0.56 0.31 -0.60
N ASP A 61 0.70 0.42 -0.19
CA ASP A 61 1.83 0.57 -1.11
C ASP A 61 2.03 -0.64 -2.04
N GLN A 62 1.81 -1.87 -1.56
CA GLN A 62 1.92 -3.08 -2.39
C GLN A 62 0.78 -3.20 -3.41
N GLN A 63 -0.44 -2.87 -3.00
CA GLN A 63 -1.59 -2.84 -3.91
C GLN A 63 -1.38 -1.80 -5.02
N ARG A 64 -0.84 -0.62 -4.67
CA ARG A 64 -0.45 0.41 -5.64
C ARG A 64 0.64 -0.11 -6.58
N LYS A 65 1.67 -0.79 -6.06
CA LYS A 65 2.75 -1.37 -6.87
C LYS A 65 2.23 -2.41 -7.87
N ARG A 66 1.40 -3.37 -7.43
CA ARG A 66 0.76 -4.38 -8.30
C ARG A 66 -0.06 -3.73 -9.42
N VAL A 67 -0.81 -2.67 -9.11
CA VAL A 67 -1.58 -1.91 -10.11
C VAL A 67 -0.65 -1.20 -11.11
N ASN A 68 0.40 -0.55 -10.62
CA ASN A 68 1.37 0.17 -11.46
C ASN A 68 2.16 -0.77 -12.38
N GLU A 69 2.48 -1.98 -11.93
CA GLU A 69 3.15 -3.00 -12.76
C GLU A 69 2.30 -3.35 -13.98
N LEU A 70 1.01 -3.65 -13.81
CA LEU A 70 0.08 -3.97 -14.90
C LEU A 70 -0.21 -2.79 -15.84
N ILE A 71 -0.07 -1.57 -15.34
CA ILE A 71 -0.19 -0.35 -16.15
C ILE A 71 1.08 -0.18 -17.00
N THR A 72 2.26 -0.36 -16.41
CA THR A 72 3.55 -0.13 -17.08
C THR A 72 3.87 -1.20 -18.13
N THR A 73 3.47 -2.46 -17.91
CA THR A 73 3.69 -3.55 -18.90
C THR A 73 3.02 -3.25 -20.23
N GLN A 74 1.91 -2.51 -20.24
CA GLN A 74 1.24 -2.10 -21.47
C GLN A 74 1.91 -0.93 -22.19
N THR A 75 2.57 -0.03 -21.45
CA THR A 75 3.27 1.12 -22.06
C THR A 75 4.55 0.71 -22.78
N GLU A 76 5.23 -0.35 -22.33
CA GLU A 76 6.44 -0.88 -23.00
C GLU A 76 6.12 -1.64 -24.30
N ASP A 77 4.97 -2.32 -24.36
CA ASP A 77 4.52 -3.05 -25.56
C ASP A 77 4.18 -2.08 -26.72
N THR A 78 3.83 -0.84 -26.41
CA THR A 78 3.66 0.23 -27.41
C THR A 78 4.96 0.86 -27.91
N LEU A 79 6.11 0.64 -27.23
CA LEU A 79 7.42 1.19 -27.61
C LEU A 79 8.31 0.19 -28.38
N SER A 80 7.91 -1.08 -28.47
CA SER A 80 8.71 -2.17 -29.08
C SER A 80 8.41 -2.46 -30.56
N ARG A 81 7.70 -1.58 -31.28
CA ARG A 81 7.58 -1.65 -32.75
C ARG A 81 8.65 -0.79 -33.41
N PRO A 82 9.68 -1.37 -34.05
CA PRO A 82 10.62 -0.61 -34.87
C PRO A 82 9.94 -0.33 -36.22
N GLY A 83 9.16 0.74 -36.26
CA GLY A 83 8.57 1.30 -37.46
C GLY A 83 8.86 2.79 -37.48
N GLU A 84 9.64 3.21 -38.46
CA GLU A 84 10.06 4.58 -38.74
C GLU A 84 8.91 5.58 -38.61
N GLY A 85 9.10 6.59 -37.76
CA GLY A 85 8.12 7.64 -37.55
C GLY A 85 8.71 8.70 -36.64
N GLN A 86 9.08 9.82 -37.24
CA GLN A 86 9.68 10.99 -36.63
C GLN A 86 8.92 11.46 -35.40
N GLY A 87 9.66 12.05 -34.45
CA GLY A 87 9.07 12.79 -33.35
C GLY A 87 8.25 13.95 -33.88
N GLU A 88 6.94 13.77 -33.93
CA GLU A 88 5.97 14.85 -34.11
C GLU A 88 4.80 14.59 -33.16
N GLY A 89 4.58 15.55 -32.25
CA GLY A 89 3.32 15.69 -31.52
C GLY A 89 3.20 14.99 -30.17
N VAL A 90 4.00 15.39 -29.18
CA VAL A 90 3.47 15.45 -27.79
C VAL A 90 2.54 16.65 -27.72
N GLU A 91 1.38 16.54 -28.37
CA GLU A 91 0.24 17.40 -28.06
C GLU A 91 -0.55 16.78 -26.91
N SER A 92 -1.04 17.65 -26.03
CA SER A 92 -2.00 17.41 -24.95
C SER A 92 -1.39 17.09 -23.58
N GLY A 93 -1.60 18.01 -22.63
CA GLY A 93 -1.19 17.94 -21.22
C GLY A 93 -1.87 16.84 -20.40
N LEU A 94 -1.69 15.59 -20.81
CA LEU A 94 -2.01 14.38 -20.06
C LEU A 94 -0.78 13.94 -19.27
N LEU A 95 -0.99 13.48 -18.05
CA LEU A 95 0.05 12.86 -17.24
C LEU A 95 0.43 11.50 -17.84
N PRO A 96 1.69 11.05 -17.69
CA PRO A 96 2.07 9.70 -18.07
C PRO A 96 1.22 8.71 -17.27
N SER A 97 0.59 7.75 -17.95
CA SER A 97 -0.28 6.75 -17.32
C SER A 97 0.58 5.67 -16.66
N THR A 98 1.33 6.02 -15.62
CA THR A 98 2.20 5.12 -14.86
C THR A 98 1.57 4.71 -13.52
N THR A 99 0.59 5.46 -13.05
CA THR A 99 -0.09 5.20 -11.77
C THR A 99 -1.61 5.30 -11.90
N LEU A 100 -2.32 4.65 -10.99
CA LEU A 100 -3.78 4.73 -10.92
C LEU A 100 -4.26 6.18 -10.73
N VAL A 101 -3.57 6.98 -9.92
CA VAL A 101 -3.84 8.42 -9.72
C VAL A 101 -3.68 9.20 -11.01
N ALA A 102 -2.63 8.92 -11.79
CA ALA A 102 -2.38 9.63 -13.05
C ALA A 102 -3.50 9.35 -14.07
N ILE A 103 -3.91 8.07 -14.21
CA ILE A 103 -5.04 7.67 -15.06
C ILE A 103 -6.31 8.37 -14.61
N ALA A 104 -6.59 8.35 -13.31
CA ALA A 104 -7.79 8.94 -12.73
C ALA A 104 -7.82 10.47 -12.91
N SER A 105 -6.69 11.14 -12.69
CA SER A 105 -6.51 12.58 -12.93
C SER A 105 -6.73 12.94 -14.40
N ASN A 106 -6.17 12.14 -15.32
CA ASN A 106 -6.36 12.33 -16.76
C ASN A 106 -7.84 12.22 -17.16
N LEU A 107 -8.57 11.23 -16.63
CA LEU A 107 -10.00 11.06 -16.87
C LEU A 107 -10.80 12.27 -16.36
N ILE A 108 -10.55 12.72 -15.14
CA ILE A 108 -11.30 13.83 -14.52
C ILE A 108 -10.99 15.16 -15.22
N HIS A 109 -9.71 15.49 -15.41
CA HIS A 109 -9.33 16.77 -16.02
C HIS A 109 -9.72 16.87 -17.50
N SER A 110 -9.77 15.75 -18.22
CA SER A 110 -10.17 15.73 -19.62
C SER A 110 -11.69 15.76 -19.82
N THR A 111 -12.46 15.46 -18.77
CA THR A 111 -13.93 15.49 -18.78
C THR A 111 -14.49 16.72 -18.06
N ASN A 112 -13.65 17.73 -17.81
CA ASN A 112 -14.12 19.03 -17.32
C ASN A 112 -15.01 19.70 -18.37
N GLU A 113 -16.18 20.18 -17.94
CA GLU A 113 -17.24 20.68 -18.81
C GLU A 113 -16.80 21.89 -19.64
N ASP A 114 -16.14 22.88 -19.04
CA ASP A 114 -15.64 24.05 -19.76
C ASP A 114 -14.65 23.66 -20.86
N LYS A 115 -13.74 22.71 -20.58
CA LYS A 115 -12.80 22.20 -21.57
C LYS A 115 -13.50 21.44 -22.70
N LEU A 116 -14.55 20.68 -22.39
CA LEU A 116 -15.33 19.93 -23.36
C LEU A 116 -16.11 20.88 -24.29
N ILE A 117 -16.75 21.91 -23.71
CA ILE A 117 -17.48 22.94 -24.45
C ILE A 117 -16.51 23.72 -25.35
N HIS A 118 -15.40 24.22 -24.81
CA HIS A 118 -14.41 24.95 -25.60
C HIS A 118 -13.82 24.12 -26.75
N ALA A 119 -13.54 22.83 -26.52
CA ALA A 119 -13.07 21.95 -27.58
C ALA A 119 -14.11 21.79 -28.70
N ALA A 120 -15.39 21.64 -28.34
CA ALA A 120 -16.48 21.51 -29.30
C ALA A 120 -16.77 22.83 -30.05
N GLN A 121 -16.69 23.97 -29.38
CA GLN A 121 -16.83 25.30 -29.99
C GLN A 121 -15.72 25.55 -30.99
N ALA A 122 -14.47 25.17 -30.67
CA ALA A 122 -13.34 25.30 -31.58
C ALA A 122 -13.49 24.46 -32.85
N GLU A 123 -14.04 23.24 -32.74
CA GLU A 123 -14.26 22.36 -33.89
C GLU A 123 -15.46 22.79 -34.74
N THR A 124 -16.56 23.19 -34.11
CA THR A 124 -17.83 23.54 -34.80
C THR A 124 -17.91 25.01 -35.24
N LYS A 125 -17.07 25.88 -34.67
CA LYS A 125 -17.10 27.35 -34.81
C LYS A 125 -18.44 27.98 -34.41
N LYS A 126 -19.19 27.34 -33.50
CA LYS A 126 -20.44 27.84 -32.92
C LYS A 126 -20.22 28.31 -31.49
N GLU A 127 -20.97 29.33 -31.06
CA GLU A 127 -20.98 29.77 -29.65
C GLU A 127 -21.78 28.81 -28.76
N GLU A 128 -22.94 28.34 -29.25
CA GLU A 128 -23.72 27.30 -28.58
C GLU A 128 -23.48 25.95 -29.26
N VAL A 129 -23.06 24.96 -28.47
CA VAL A 129 -22.76 23.60 -28.90
C VAL A 129 -23.67 22.61 -28.18
N SER A 130 -24.20 21.65 -28.94
CA SER A 130 -25.01 20.57 -28.39
C SER A 130 -24.17 19.49 -27.72
N ASP A 131 -24.77 18.71 -26.82
CA ASP A 131 -24.13 17.55 -26.19
C ASP A 131 -23.56 16.56 -27.22
N VAL A 132 -24.24 16.37 -28.35
CA VAL A 132 -23.78 15.47 -29.42
C VAL A 132 -22.48 15.99 -30.05
N GLU A 133 -22.38 17.30 -30.27
CA GLU A 133 -21.17 17.94 -30.80
C GLU A 133 -20.03 17.85 -29.78
N ILE A 134 -20.34 18.03 -28.48
CA ILE A 134 -19.37 17.86 -27.39
C ILE A 134 -18.82 16.44 -27.34
N GLN A 135 -19.68 15.42 -27.37
CA GLN A 135 -19.24 14.02 -27.34
C GLN A 135 -18.44 13.66 -28.60
N LYS A 136 -18.80 14.21 -29.76
CA LYS A 136 -18.07 13.99 -31.01
C LYS A 136 -16.65 14.57 -30.94
N ALA A 137 -16.50 15.81 -30.48
CA ALA A 137 -15.20 16.46 -30.31
C ALA A 137 -14.34 15.77 -29.24
N PHE A 138 -14.97 15.21 -28.20
CA PHE A 138 -14.28 14.51 -27.14
C PHE A 138 -13.78 13.11 -27.53
N LYS A 139 -14.44 12.45 -28.49
CA LYS A 139 -14.19 11.04 -28.84
C LYS A 139 -12.71 10.70 -29.11
N PRO A 140 -11.93 11.47 -29.91
CA PRO A 140 -10.53 11.17 -30.15
C PRO A 140 -9.67 11.20 -28.88
N LYS A 141 -9.97 12.12 -27.96
CA LYS A 141 -9.29 12.20 -26.67
C LYS A 141 -9.70 11.06 -25.75
N ALA A 142 -10.98 10.69 -25.76
CA ALA A 142 -11.50 9.55 -25.03
C ALA A 142 -10.82 8.23 -25.46
N ASP A 143 -10.53 8.03 -26.75
CA ASP A 143 -9.80 6.85 -27.25
C ASP A 143 -8.40 6.72 -26.63
N GLN A 144 -7.73 7.83 -26.31
CA GLN A 144 -6.43 7.80 -25.63
C GLN A 144 -6.56 7.47 -24.15
N LEU A 145 -7.55 8.07 -23.46
CA LEU A 145 -7.74 7.95 -22.02
C LEU A 145 -8.09 6.54 -21.56
N ILE A 146 -8.78 5.78 -22.41
CA ILE A 146 -9.32 4.47 -22.03
C ILE A 146 -8.34 3.32 -22.25
N LYS A 147 -7.18 3.57 -22.89
CA LYS A 147 -6.17 2.55 -23.21
C LYS A 147 -5.82 1.62 -22.04
N PRO A 148 -5.58 2.12 -20.80
CA PRO A 148 -5.26 1.24 -19.66
C PRO A 148 -6.37 0.22 -19.38
N PHE A 149 -7.63 0.61 -19.58
CA PHE A 149 -8.78 -0.26 -19.35
C PHE A 149 -9.00 -1.28 -20.46
N HIS A 150 -8.14 -1.38 -21.48
CA HIS A 150 -8.15 -2.53 -22.40
C HIS A 150 -7.53 -3.77 -21.77
N ASN A 151 -6.65 -3.63 -20.77
CA ASN A 151 -6.08 -4.74 -20.02
C ASN A 151 -7.18 -5.48 -19.21
N PRO A 152 -7.54 -6.74 -19.54
CA PRO A 152 -8.50 -7.49 -18.74
C PRO A 152 -8.00 -7.77 -17.32
N ASP A 153 -6.69 -7.95 -17.12
CA ASP A 153 -6.11 -8.29 -15.83
C ASP A 153 -6.07 -7.07 -14.91
N LEU A 154 -5.80 -5.88 -15.46
CA LEU A 154 -5.95 -4.63 -14.72
C LEU A 154 -7.40 -4.43 -14.24
N ARG A 155 -8.39 -4.66 -15.12
CA ARG A 155 -9.81 -4.54 -14.75
C ARG A 155 -10.20 -5.52 -13.64
N LYS A 156 -9.69 -6.75 -13.69
CA LYS A 156 -9.91 -7.76 -12.64
C LYS A 156 -9.28 -7.34 -11.31
N LEU A 157 -8.01 -6.93 -11.33
CA LEU A 157 -7.29 -6.49 -10.14
C LEU A 157 -7.98 -5.28 -9.48
N ILE A 158 -8.38 -4.28 -10.27
CA ILE A 158 -9.11 -3.11 -9.75
C ILE A 158 -10.41 -3.54 -9.06
N GLU A 159 -11.15 -4.48 -9.64
CA GLU A 159 -12.41 -4.96 -9.04
C GLU A 159 -12.17 -5.81 -7.78
N GLU A 160 -11.11 -6.61 -7.73
CA GLU A 160 -10.71 -7.36 -6.54
C GLU A 160 -10.34 -6.41 -5.39
N LEU A 161 -9.46 -5.44 -5.66
CA LEU A 161 -9.05 -4.44 -4.67
C LEU A 161 -10.26 -3.64 -4.18
N ARG A 162 -11.13 -3.21 -5.09
CA ARG A 162 -12.38 -2.51 -4.72
C ARG A 162 -13.25 -3.36 -3.79
N LYS A 163 -13.43 -4.66 -4.08
CA LYS A 163 -14.23 -5.56 -3.22
C LYS A 163 -13.64 -5.67 -1.82
N ASN A 164 -12.33 -5.88 -1.72
CA ASN A 164 -11.64 -6.01 -0.44
C ASN A 164 -11.73 -4.71 0.38
N THR A 165 -11.70 -3.56 -0.29
CA THR A 165 -11.71 -2.25 0.33
C THR A 165 -13.12 -1.73 0.69
N ASP A 166 -14.15 -2.08 -0.09
CA ASP A 166 -15.54 -1.69 0.17
C ASP A 166 -16.27 -2.70 1.09
N GLN A 167 -15.71 -3.89 1.31
CA GLN A 167 -16.14 -4.78 2.37
C GLN A 167 -15.58 -4.29 3.71
N LEU A 168 -16.41 -3.58 4.48
CA LEU A 168 -16.27 -3.56 5.93
C LEU A 168 -16.60 -4.98 6.44
N ILE A 169 -15.62 -5.87 6.44
CA ILE A 169 -15.74 -7.13 7.17
C ILE A 169 -15.66 -6.75 8.64
N ASP A 170 -16.75 -6.92 9.36
CA ASP A 170 -16.72 -6.84 10.82
C ASP A 170 -15.98 -8.07 11.33
N ASP A 171 -14.66 -7.93 11.43
CA ASP A 171 -13.77 -8.95 12.01
C ASP A 171 -13.83 -8.95 13.55
N SER A 172 -14.71 -8.13 14.15
CA SER A 172 -14.95 -8.18 15.58
C SER A 172 -15.66 -9.49 15.90
N PRO A 173 -15.06 -10.41 16.66
CA PRO A 173 -15.82 -11.55 17.15
C PRO A 173 -16.99 -11.01 17.97
N ASP A 174 -18.19 -11.57 17.74
CA ASP A 174 -19.27 -11.46 18.71
C ASP A 174 -18.68 -11.74 20.10
N LYS A 175 -18.78 -10.76 21.01
CA LYS A 175 -18.41 -10.95 22.40
C LYS A 175 -19.45 -11.88 23.03
N LEU A 176 -19.31 -13.18 22.79
CA LEU A 176 -19.98 -14.18 23.60
C LEU A 176 -19.46 -14.05 25.03
N ASP A 177 -20.40 -13.94 25.96
CA ASP A 177 -20.10 -13.91 27.39
C ASP A 177 -19.22 -15.11 27.74
N LYS A 178 -18.09 -14.83 28.41
CA LYS A 178 -16.99 -15.77 28.64
C LYS A 178 -17.29 -16.76 29.77
N ASP A 179 -18.45 -17.39 29.74
CA ASP A 179 -18.86 -18.37 30.72
C ASP A 179 -19.03 -19.77 30.10
N GLY A 180 -17.97 -20.56 30.21
CA GLY A 180 -18.11 -21.93 30.70
C GLY A 180 -18.56 -23.04 29.74
N THR A 181 -18.36 -22.94 28.42
CA THR A 181 -18.52 -24.12 27.54
C THR A 181 -17.16 -24.57 27.01
N GLY A 182 -16.83 -25.87 27.13
CA GLY A 182 -15.55 -26.44 26.67
C GLY A 182 -15.26 -26.28 25.16
N TYR A 183 -16.19 -25.66 24.42
CA TYR A 183 -16.10 -25.29 23.01
C TYR A 183 -14.87 -24.42 22.69
N ASP A 184 -14.48 -23.53 23.61
CA ASP A 184 -13.35 -22.61 23.40
C ASP A 184 -12.00 -23.36 23.38
N VAL A 185 -11.87 -24.42 24.17
CA VAL A 185 -10.66 -25.26 24.20
C VAL A 185 -10.53 -26.13 22.94
N GLU A 186 -11.63 -26.69 22.44
CA GLU A 186 -11.61 -27.48 21.20
C GLU A 186 -11.35 -26.59 19.97
N LYS A 187 -11.97 -25.41 19.91
CA LYS A 187 -11.69 -24.41 18.87
C LYS A 187 -10.22 -23.98 18.89
N ALA A 188 -9.66 -23.69 20.06
CA ALA A 188 -8.25 -23.34 20.20
C ALA A 188 -7.32 -24.48 19.75
N LYS A 189 -7.66 -25.75 20.05
CA LYS A 189 -6.89 -26.90 19.57
C LYS A 189 -6.95 -27.03 18.05
N GLY A 190 -8.12 -26.85 17.45
CA GLY A 190 -8.32 -26.86 16.01
C GLY A 190 -7.49 -25.77 15.31
N LEU A 191 -7.53 -24.54 15.84
CA LEU A 191 -6.73 -23.42 15.31
C LEU A 191 -5.22 -23.71 15.37
N ILE A 192 -4.71 -24.21 16.50
CA ILE A 192 -3.29 -24.59 16.60
C ILE A 192 -2.96 -25.73 15.63
N SER A 193 -3.84 -26.71 15.46
CA SER A 193 -3.63 -27.82 14.52
C SER A 193 -3.57 -27.33 13.07
N ASN A 194 -4.49 -26.46 12.65
CA ASN A 194 -4.50 -25.87 11.32
C ASN A 194 -3.26 -25.00 11.09
N TRP A 195 -2.85 -24.23 12.09
CA TRP A 195 -1.61 -23.47 12.06
C TRP A 195 -0.38 -24.37 11.91
N GLN A 196 -0.32 -25.49 12.65
CA GLN A 196 0.77 -26.45 12.51
C GLN A 196 0.79 -27.11 11.13
N GLN A 197 -0.38 -27.35 10.54
CA GLN A 197 -0.50 -27.87 9.19
C GLN A 197 -0.01 -26.84 8.16
N PHE A 198 -0.41 -25.58 8.28
CA PHE A 198 0.11 -24.48 7.46
C PHE A 198 1.64 -24.40 7.52
N ILE A 199 2.22 -24.41 8.73
CA ILE A 199 3.68 -24.38 8.91
C ILE A 199 4.36 -25.56 8.21
N LYS A 200 3.74 -26.75 8.23
CA LYS A 200 4.27 -27.94 7.58
C LYS A 200 4.18 -27.86 6.06
N ASP A 201 3.07 -27.36 5.54
CA ASP A 201 2.84 -27.24 4.09
C ASP A 201 3.73 -26.15 3.46
N HIS A 202 4.06 -25.12 4.25
CA HIS A 202 4.94 -24.01 3.86
C HIS A 202 6.38 -24.15 4.41
N GLN A 203 6.80 -25.36 4.76
CA GLN A 203 8.10 -25.58 5.41
C GLN A 203 9.28 -25.09 4.57
N ASN A 204 9.24 -25.24 3.24
CA ASN A 204 10.32 -24.79 2.35
C ASN A 204 10.53 -23.26 2.40
N GLU A 205 9.43 -22.50 2.44
CA GLU A 205 9.43 -21.04 2.51
C GLU A 205 9.95 -20.58 3.89
N LEU A 206 9.53 -21.27 4.95
CA LEU A 206 9.99 -21.02 6.31
C LEU A 206 11.45 -21.43 6.53
N ASP A 207 11.93 -22.48 5.88
CA ASP A 207 13.32 -22.90 5.91
C ASP A 207 14.22 -21.91 5.17
N ALA A 208 13.74 -21.31 4.08
CA ALA A 208 14.43 -20.19 3.42
C ALA A 208 14.54 -18.98 4.36
N ILE A 209 13.47 -18.65 5.08
CA ILE A 209 13.47 -17.62 6.11
C ILE A 209 14.43 -17.97 7.25
N GLN A 210 14.42 -19.21 7.75
CA GLN A 210 15.38 -19.66 8.78
C GLN A 210 16.83 -19.63 8.30
N LEU A 211 17.09 -19.96 7.04
CA LEU A 211 18.43 -19.90 6.46
C LEU A 211 18.94 -18.46 6.44
N ILE A 212 18.07 -17.48 6.16
CA ILE A 212 18.38 -16.06 6.30
C ILE A 212 18.74 -15.74 7.76
N TYR A 213 17.94 -16.20 8.73
CA TYR A 213 18.22 -15.99 10.15
C TYR A 213 19.54 -16.62 10.64
N LYS A 214 20.04 -17.67 9.97
CA LYS A 214 21.33 -18.32 10.30
C LYS A 214 22.55 -17.60 9.74
N GLN A 215 22.40 -16.64 8.81
CA GLN A 215 23.53 -15.90 8.23
C GLN A 215 24.13 -14.88 9.21
N PRO A 216 25.37 -14.39 8.98
CA PRO A 216 25.91 -13.23 9.72
C PRO A 216 25.01 -12.00 9.59
N TYR A 217 24.92 -11.16 10.62
CA TYR A 217 23.95 -10.06 10.74
C TYR A 217 23.83 -9.18 9.49
N GLN A 218 24.95 -8.88 8.83
CA GLN A 218 25.03 -8.04 7.62
C GLN A 218 24.35 -8.64 6.38
N LYS A 219 23.96 -9.92 6.43
CA LYS A 219 23.31 -10.65 5.32
C LYS A 219 21.90 -11.12 5.68
N ARG A 220 21.40 -10.80 6.88
CA ARG A 220 20.06 -11.15 7.34
C ARG A 220 19.06 -10.14 6.77
N HIS A 221 18.62 -10.36 5.54
CA HIS A 221 17.52 -9.60 4.95
C HIS A 221 16.27 -10.47 4.91
N LEU A 222 15.38 -10.29 5.88
CA LEU A 222 14.07 -10.89 5.82
C LEU A 222 13.22 -9.98 4.93
N SER A 223 13.02 -10.38 3.68
CA SER A 223 12.25 -9.56 2.75
C SER A 223 10.82 -9.43 3.24
N TYR A 224 10.38 -8.19 3.48
CA TYR A 224 9.00 -7.85 3.78
C TYR A 224 8.01 -8.54 2.82
N ASP A 225 8.36 -8.62 1.54
CA ASP A 225 7.54 -9.26 0.51
C ASP A 225 7.34 -10.77 0.78
N MET A 226 8.36 -11.48 1.28
CA MET A 226 8.24 -12.90 1.63
C MET A 226 7.31 -13.13 2.82
N ILE A 227 7.40 -12.29 3.87
CA ILE A 227 6.53 -12.41 5.05
C ILE A 227 5.09 -12.06 4.67
N ASN A 228 4.89 -11.03 3.85
CA ASN A 228 3.55 -10.66 3.39
C ASN A 228 2.90 -11.74 2.52
N GLN A 229 3.66 -12.41 1.67
CA GLN A 229 3.14 -13.57 0.93
C GLN A 229 2.63 -14.66 1.88
N LEU A 230 3.32 -14.87 3.02
CA LEU A 230 2.85 -15.80 4.05
C LEU A 230 1.61 -15.26 4.80
N VAL A 231 1.53 -13.96 5.07
CA VAL A 231 0.31 -13.33 5.64
C VAL A 231 -0.87 -13.53 4.71
N GLU A 232 -0.71 -13.21 3.42
CA GLU A 232 -1.76 -13.42 2.42
C GLU A 232 -2.14 -14.92 2.35
N ALA A 233 -1.17 -15.82 2.25
CA ALA A 233 -1.42 -17.26 2.14
C ALA A 233 -2.14 -17.86 3.35
N VAL A 234 -1.85 -17.38 4.58
CA VAL A 234 -2.48 -17.92 5.79
C VAL A 234 -3.95 -17.53 5.92
N GLU A 235 -4.34 -16.36 5.39
CA GLU A 235 -5.72 -15.85 5.44
C GLU A 235 -6.59 -16.40 4.29
N GLN A 236 -5.98 -16.87 3.21
CA GLN A 236 -6.67 -17.44 2.04
C GLN A 236 -7.08 -18.91 2.24
N PRO A 237 -8.03 -19.44 1.43
CA PRO A 237 -8.31 -20.87 1.40
C PRO A 237 -7.03 -21.67 1.07
N PRO A 238 -6.81 -22.84 1.70
CA PRO A 238 -7.74 -23.62 2.52
C PRO A 238 -7.72 -23.32 4.02
N TYR A 239 -6.85 -22.41 4.50
CA TYR A 239 -6.54 -22.31 5.93
C TYR A 239 -7.42 -21.31 6.69
N HIS A 240 -7.71 -20.15 6.10
CA HIS A 240 -8.53 -19.09 6.73
C HIS A 240 -8.12 -18.76 8.17
N ILE A 241 -6.82 -18.66 8.41
CA ILE A 241 -6.27 -18.44 9.75
C ILE A 241 -6.07 -16.95 9.96
N ALA A 242 -6.74 -16.38 10.95
CA ALA A 242 -6.39 -15.06 11.45
C ALA A 242 -5.22 -15.18 12.45
N PRO A 243 -4.05 -14.55 12.22
CA PRO A 243 -2.89 -14.68 13.11
C PRO A 243 -3.18 -14.35 14.59
N VAL A 244 -4.04 -13.35 14.84
CA VAL A 244 -4.44 -12.95 16.20
C VAL A 244 -5.22 -14.06 16.92
N GLU A 245 -5.99 -14.87 16.20
CA GLU A 245 -6.74 -15.98 16.81
C GLU A 245 -5.81 -17.13 17.20
N VAL A 246 -4.77 -17.40 16.42
CA VAL A 246 -3.73 -18.38 16.77
C VAL A 246 -3.02 -17.93 18.04
N TRP A 247 -2.67 -16.66 18.16
CA TRP A 247 -2.08 -16.11 19.38
C TRP A 247 -2.98 -16.35 20.61
N ARG A 248 -4.26 -16.00 20.51
CA ARG A 248 -5.25 -16.22 21.59
C ARG A 248 -5.39 -17.70 21.94
N ALA A 249 -5.36 -18.59 20.95
CA ALA A 249 -5.36 -20.03 21.17
C ALA A 249 -4.12 -20.49 21.95
N TYR A 250 -2.94 -19.93 21.67
CA TYR A 250 -1.73 -20.14 22.46
C TYR A 250 -1.86 -19.60 23.90
N GLU A 251 -2.43 -18.41 24.10
CA GLU A 251 -2.67 -17.84 25.43
C GLU A 251 -3.58 -18.75 26.27
N GLN A 252 -4.62 -19.29 25.65
CA GLN A 252 -5.59 -20.16 26.31
C GLN A 252 -5.00 -21.54 26.66
N LEU A 253 -4.32 -22.18 25.71
CA LEU A 253 -3.86 -23.57 25.87
C LEU A 253 -2.46 -23.69 26.48
N LYS A 254 -1.62 -22.66 26.30
CA LYS A 254 -0.19 -22.68 26.65
C LYS A 254 0.21 -21.37 27.32
N LYS A 255 -0.57 -20.89 28.30
CA LYS A 255 -0.34 -19.62 29.02
C LYS A 255 1.11 -19.42 29.51
N ALA A 256 1.77 -20.48 29.99
CA ALA A 256 3.17 -20.42 30.44
C ALA A 256 4.19 -20.10 29.31
N LYS A 257 3.79 -20.31 28.05
CA LYS A 257 4.60 -20.03 26.85
C LYS A 257 4.23 -18.70 26.18
N VAL A 258 3.33 -17.89 26.72
CA VAL A 258 2.96 -16.59 26.14
C VAL A 258 3.30 -15.46 27.10
N ARG A 259 3.86 -14.38 26.57
CA ARG A 259 4.17 -13.14 27.27
C ARG A 259 3.59 -11.96 26.49
N GLY A 260 3.07 -10.97 27.21
CA GLY A 260 2.49 -9.78 26.59
C GLY A 260 1.17 -10.06 25.87
N ALA A 261 0.58 -8.98 25.35
CA ALA A 261 -0.60 -9.03 24.50
C ALA A 261 -0.17 -9.08 23.02
N PRO A 262 -1.03 -9.60 22.11
CA PRO A 262 -0.72 -9.56 20.69
C PRO A 262 -0.56 -8.10 20.20
N PRO A 263 0.41 -7.81 19.31
CA PRO A 263 0.50 -6.52 18.62
C PRO A 263 -0.80 -6.13 17.90
N GLU A 264 -1.00 -4.85 17.62
CA GLU A 264 -2.17 -4.37 16.85
C GLU A 264 -2.10 -4.79 15.38
N SER A 265 -0.90 -4.81 14.79
CA SER A 265 -0.69 -5.16 13.40
C SER A 265 -0.48 -6.66 13.19
N LYS A 266 -0.98 -7.18 12.07
CA LYS A 266 -0.97 -8.61 11.73
C LYS A 266 0.45 -9.17 11.53
N LEU A 267 1.32 -8.42 10.87
CA LEU A 267 2.65 -8.91 10.49
C LEU A 267 3.55 -9.20 11.70
N PRO A 268 3.66 -8.32 12.72
CA PRO A 268 4.39 -8.63 13.96
C PRO A 268 3.81 -9.84 14.71
N ILE A 269 2.48 -10.04 14.72
CA ILE A 269 1.87 -11.26 15.28
C ILE A 269 2.37 -12.49 14.52
N LEU A 270 2.31 -12.47 13.19
CA LEU A 270 2.72 -13.60 12.36
C LEU A 270 4.20 -13.94 12.56
N ILE A 271 5.08 -12.93 12.61
CA ILE A 271 6.51 -13.14 12.85
C ILE A 271 6.75 -13.81 14.20
N SER A 272 6.10 -13.35 15.26
CA SER A 272 6.19 -13.99 16.58
C SER A 272 5.74 -15.45 16.54
N LEU A 273 4.64 -15.76 15.82
CA LEU A 273 4.15 -17.12 15.66
C LEU A 273 5.09 -17.99 14.84
N ILE A 274 5.66 -17.48 13.76
CA ILE A 274 6.66 -18.16 12.93
C ILE A 274 7.92 -18.45 13.75
N ARG A 275 8.43 -17.48 14.52
CA ARG A 275 9.61 -17.67 15.39
C ARG A 275 9.37 -18.75 16.44
N LEU A 276 8.16 -18.84 16.99
CA LEU A 276 7.78 -19.93 17.89
C LEU A 276 7.71 -21.28 17.16
N ALA A 277 7.08 -21.33 15.98
CA ALA A 277 6.86 -22.55 15.22
C ALA A 277 8.16 -23.15 14.67
N THR A 278 9.09 -22.29 14.26
CA THR A 278 10.43 -22.65 13.76
C THR A 278 11.43 -22.96 14.88
N GLY A 279 11.05 -22.77 16.14
CA GLY A 279 11.89 -23.03 17.30
C GLY A 279 13.00 -22.00 17.54
N VAL A 280 12.96 -20.84 16.86
CA VAL A 280 13.86 -19.71 17.13
C VAL A 280 13.62 -19.17 18.55
N THR A 281 12.38 -19.19 19.01
CA THR A 281 12.01 -18.90 20.39
C THR A 281 11.17 -20.02 21.01
N ASN A 282 11.29 -20.16 22.32
CA ASN A 282 10.47 -21.12 23.10
C ASN A 282 9.23 -20.49 23.74
N VAL A 283 9.13 -19.16 23.63
CA VAL A 283 8.08 -18.32 24.21
C VAL A 283 7.54 -17.41 23.10
N LEU A 284 6.22 -17.28 23.06
CA LEU A 284 5.50 -16.34 22.23
C LEU A 284 5.52 -14.97 22.91
N GLU A 285 6.26 -14.04 22.33
CA GLU A 285 6.39 -12.67 22.82
C GLU A 285 6.16 -11.69 21.67
N PRO A 286 5.70 -10.45 21.92
CA PRO A 286 5.35 -9.52 20.85
C PRO A 286 6.62 -9.10 20.12
N PHE A 287 6.63 -9.24 18.79
CA PHE A 287 7.82 -8.91 17.99
C PHE A 287 8.24 -7.44 18.16
N THR A 288 7.28 -6.54 18.34
CA THR A 288 7.52 -5.12 18.63
C THR A 288 8.30 -4.92 19.94
N GLU A 289 7.96 -5.65 21.01
CA GLU A 289 8.68 -5.59 22.29
C GLU A 289 10.11 -6.14 22.16
N LEU A 290 10.29 -7.24 21.42
CA LEU A 290 11.61 -7.78 21.14
C LEU A 290 12.49 -6.75 20.42
N VAL A 291 11.97 -6.15 19.35
CA VAL A 291 12.68 -5.13 18.56
C VAL A 291 13.05 -3.94 19.44
N ASN A 292 12.13 -3.46 20.27
CA ASN A 292 12.40 -2.38 21.21
C ASN A 292 13.52 -2.73 22.20
N ASN A 293 13.46 -3.90 22.83
CA ASN A 293 14.49 -4.36 23.77
C ASN A 293 15.86 -4.48 23.11
N ARG A 294 15.91 -4.96 21.86
CA ARG A 294 17.15 -5.07 21.10
C ARG A 294 17.69 -3.72 20.68
N PHE A 295 16.82 -2.79 20.30
CA PHE A 295 17.21 -1.44 19.96
C PHE A 295 17.86 -0.72 21.16
N GLU A 296 17.28 -0.87 22.35
CA GLU A 296 17.89 -0.34 23.58
C GLU A 296 19.28 -0.97 23.86
N ASN A 297 19.43 -2.27 23.61
CA ASN A 297 20.73 -2.95 23.75
C ASN A 297 21.73 -2.51 22.67
N TRP A 298 21.27 -2.30 21.45
CA TRP A 298 22.08 -1.78 20.34
C TRP A 298 22.59 -0.36 20.65
N LEU A 299 21.71 0.52 21.14
CA LEU A 299 22.07 1.87 21.58
C LEU A 299 23.16 1.84 22.66
N LYS A 300 23.03 0.95 23.66
CA LYS A 300 24.06 0.76 24.69
C LYS A 300 25.39 0.27 24.10
N GLN A 301 25.35 -0.67 23.14
CA GLN A 301 26.56 -1.15 22.48
C GLN A 301 27.25 -0.07 21.65
N GLN A 302 26.48 0.77 20.95
CA GLN A 302 27.02 1.90 20.19
C GLN A 302 27.72 2.92 21.10
N ALA A 303 27.14 3.22 22.26
CA ALA A 303 27.80 4.01 23.29
C ALA A 303 29.14 3.38 23.73
N LEU A 304 29.14 2.08 24.04
CA LEU A 304 30.34 1.31 24.45
C LEU A 304 31.43 1.21 23.39
N GLN A 305 31.08 1.15 22.10
CA GLN A 305 32.06 1.01 21.01
C GLN A 305 32.80 2.33 20.72
N ARG A 306 32.10 3.47 20.74
CA ARG A 306 32.76 4.79 20.54
C ARG A 306 33.63 5.19 21.71
N HIS A 307 33.26 4.80 22.93
CA HIS A 307 34.11 4.88 24.11
C HIS A 307 35.49 4.25 23.98
N SER A 308 35.55 3.04 23.41
CA SER A 308 36.80 2.26 23.30
C SER A 308 37.82 2.93 22.37
N ARG A 309 37.41 3.95 21.60
CA ARG A 309 38.27 4.76 20.74
C ARG A 309 38.76 6.07 21.40
N GLU A 310 38.08 6.57 22.43
CA GLU A 310 38.31 7.92 22.96
C GLU A 310 38.65 8.01 24.47
N GLY A 311 38.61 6.90 25.21
CA GLY A 311 39.27 6.80 26.54
C GLY A 311 38.73 7.72 27.65
N GLY A 312 37.41 7.75 27.88
CA GLY A 312 36.77 8.55 28.94
C GLY A 312 35.58 7.89 29.67
N ASN A 313 35.17 8.49 30.81
CA ASN A 313 34.07 8.10 31.74
C ASN A 313 32.68 7.87 31.06
N PRO A 314 31.70 7.20 31.72
CA PRO A 314 30.50 6.62 31.09
C PRO A 314 29.76 7.58 30.12
N VAL A 315 29.51 7.13 28.89
CA VAL A 315 28.93 7.90 27.78
C VAL A 315 27.42 7.81 27.91
N ASP A 316 26.83 8.96 28.17
CA ASP A 316 25.42 9.18 27.90
C ASP A 316 25.14 9.02 26.40
N ILE A 317 24.03 8.38 26.05
CA ILE A 317 23.58 8.17 24.66
C ILE A 317 23.50 9.49 23.87
N ASP A 318 23.24 10.58 24.58
CA ASP A 318 23.17 11.95 24.07
C ASP A 318 24.52 12.47 23.52
N ASN A 319 25.63 11.84 23.88
CA ASN A 319 26.95 12.14 23.32
C ASN A 319 27.28 11.30 22.08
N VAL A 320 26.50 10.24 21.79
CA VAL A 320 26.70 9.34 20.64
C VAL A 320 25.87 9.79 19.44
N PHE A 321 24.63 10.19 19.71
CA PHE A 321 23.66 10.61 18.71
C PHE A 321 23.03 11.93 19.15
N SER A 322 22.87 12.85 18.21
CA SER A 322 22.08 14.06 18.47
C SER A 322 20.62 13.68 18.76
N LYS A 323 19.90 14.57 19.45
CA LYS A 323 18.44 14.40 19.69
C LYS A 323 17.67 14.14 18.40
N GLU A 324 18.09 14.79 17.31
CA GLU A 324 17.48 14.60 15.99
C GLU A 324 17.81 13.20 15.43
N GLN A 325 19.07 12.77 15.47
CA GLN A 325 19.47 11.42 15.06
C GLN A 325 18.74 10.33 15.86
N LEU A 326 18.61 10.48 17.18
CA LEU A 326 17.83 9.56 18.02
C LEU A 326 16.36 9.54 17.62
N GLY A 327 15.77 10.69 17.30
CA GLY A 327 14.40 10.77 16.80
C GLY A 327 14.19 10.00 15.49
N TRP A 328 15.17 10.01 14.60
CA TRP A 328 15.16 9.23 13.35
C TRP A 328 15.40 7.74 13.59
N LEU A 329 16.35 7.38 14.46
CA LEU A 329 16.60 5.99 14.84
C LEU A 329 15.40 5.33 15.50
N ASN A 330 14.66 6.04 16.36
CA ASN A 330 13.41 5.55 16.94
C ASN A 330 12.35 5.26 15.86
N LYS A 331 12.24 6.11 14.83
CA LYS A 331 11.31 5.88 13.71
C LYS A 331 11.73 4.69 12.85
N ILE A 332 13.01 4.52 12.61
CA ILE A 332 13.55 3.34 11.91
C ILE A 332 13.24 2.08 12.71
N ARG A 333 13.46 2.09 14.03
CA ARG A 333 13.05 1.01 14.92
C ARG A 333 11.55 0.73 14.81
N ASP A 334 10.70 1.74 14.86
CA ASP A 334 9.25 1.57 14.77
C ASP A 334 8.83 0.96 13.42
N GLN A 335 9.46 1.39 12.32
CA GLN A 335 9.26 0.81 10.99
C GLN A 335 9.65 -0.67 10.97
N ILE A 336 10.83 -1.02 11.50
CA ILE A 336 11.30 -2.42 11.60
C ILE A 336 10.39 -3.23 12.54
N ALA A 337 9.89 -2.64 13.63
CA ALA A 337 8.99 -3.32 14.55
C ALA A 337 7.64 -3.67 13.90
N GLN A 338 7.18 -2.84 12.96
CA GLN A 338 5.89 -3.01 12.28
C GLN A 338 5.98 -3.84 10.99
N ASN A 339 7.05 -3.66 10.20
CA ASN A 339 7.22 -4.24 8.87
C ASN A 339 8.34 -5.27 8.79
N ALA A 340 9.11 -5.45 9.86
CA ALA A 340 10.27 -6.33 9.92
C ALA A 340 11.38 -6.04 8.91
N GLU A 341 11.35 -4.86 8.29
CA GLU A 341 12.41 -4.37 7.41
C GLU A 341 12.33 -2.85 7.32
N MET A 342 13.49 -2.21 7.13
CA MET A 342 13.63 -0.82 6.71
C MET A 342 14.52 -0.77 5.48
N THR A 343 14.07 -0.13 4.42
CA THR A 343 14.81 0.13 3.19
C THR A 343 15.07 1.63 3.02
N VAL A 344 15.89 1.98 2.03
CA VAL A 344 16.13 3.40 1.69
C VAL A 344 14.87 4.03 1.08
N GLU A 345 14.02 3.24 0.41
CA GLU A 345 12.79 3.73 -0.21
C GLU A 345 11.74 4.15 0.83
N ASP A 346 11.72 3.50 2.00
CA ASP A 346 10.80 3.81 3.11
C ASP A 346 10.86 5.29 3.55
N PHE A 347 12.00 5.96 3.34
CA PHE A 347 12.14 7.38 3.64
C PHE A 347 11.27 8.30 2.75
N ASN A 348 10.76 7.81 1.63
CA ASN A 348 9.84 8.55 0.76
C ASN A 348 8.39 8.50 1.26
N TYR A 349 8.10 7.71 2.29
CA TYR A 349 6.78 7.48 2.83
C TYR A 349 6.61 8.08 4.24
N ILE A 350 5.38 8.09 4.75
CA ILE A 350 5.05 8.59 6.09
C ILE A 350 5.60 7.60 7.13
N PRO A 351 6.21 8.05 8.25
CA PRO A 351 6.29 9.44 8.72
C PRO A 351 7.57 10.19 8.30
N PHE A 352 8.41 9.61 7.44
CA PHE A 352 9.72 10.17 7.09
C PHE A 352 9.63 11.33 6.11
N ASN A 353 8.80 11.22 5.07
CA ASN A 353 8.62 12.29 4.08
C ASN A 353 8.11 13.60 4.68
N GLN A 354 7.30 13.54 5.74
CA GLN A 354 6.84 14.69 6.51
C GLN A 354 7.96 15.42 7.26
N LYS A 355 9.12 14.78 7.44
CA LYS A 355 10.30 15.32 8.14
C LYS A 355 11.49 15.56 7.19
N GLY A 356 11.24 15.67 5.89
CA GLY A 356 12.27 15.89 4.87
C GLY A 356 12.83 14.63 4.22
N GLY A 357 12.29 13.45 4.57
CA GLY A 357 12.52 12.18 3.88
C GLY A 357 13.99 11.78 3.75
N LEU A 358 14.33 11.15 2.63
CA LEU A 358 15.67 10.60 2.40
C LEU A 358 16.78 11.67 2.43
N LEU A 359 16.48 12.88 1.96
CA LEU A 359 17.45 13.98 1.95
C LEU A 359 17.86 14.36 3.38
N LYS A 360 16.88 14.48 4.29
CA LYS A 360 17.17 14.80 5.69
C LYS A 360 17.91 13.65 6.39
N ALA A 361 17.54 12.40 6.10
CA ALA A 361 18.28 11.24 6.62
C ALA A 361 19.75 11.26 6.19
N ARG A 362 20.03 11.57 4.91
CA ARG A 362 21.40 11.68 4.38
C ARG A 362 22.16 12.88 4.97
N GLU A 363 21.50 13.98 5.26
CA GLU A 363 22.11 15.12 5.98
C GLU A 363 22.55 14.70 7.39
N LEU A 364 21.72 13.93 8.11
CA LEU A 364 21.97 13.54 9.50
C LEU A 364 23.01 12.43 9.66
N PHE A 365 23.01 11.44 8.76
CA PHE A 365 23.84 10.23 8.88
C PHE A 365 24.91 10.13 7.79
N GLY A 366 24.86 10.95 6.74
CA GLY A 366 25.87 10.97 5.69
C GLY A 366 26.03 9.61 5.01
N LYS A 367 27.29 9.19 4.88
CA LYS A 367 27.68 7.89 4.27
C LYS A 367 27.36 6.69 5.15
N GLU A 368 27.07 6.90 6.44
CA GLU A 368 26.78 5.83 7.39
C GLU A 368 25.31 5.39 7.33
N LEU A 369 24.42 6.11 6.61
CA LEU A 369 22.99 5.81 6.59
C LEU A 369 22.67 4.39 6.13
N GLU A 370 23.20 3.97 4.98
CA GLU A 370 22.92 2.65 4.41
C GLU A 370 23.53 1.50 5.23
N PRO A 371 24.82 1.58 5.65
CA PRO A 371 25.39 0.62 6.59
C PRO A 371 24.60 0.50 7.89
N LEU A 372 24.15 1.62 8.45
CA LEU A 372 23.37 1.69 9.68
C LEU A 372 22.01 0.99 9.53
N ILE A 373 21.31 1.19 8.42
CA ILE A 373 20.03 0.52 8.15
C ILE A 373 20.24 -0.99 8.03
N SER A 374 21.26 -1.42 7.29
CA SER A 374 21.61 -2.84 7.16
C SER A 374 21.93 -3.46 8.52
N GLU A 375 22.70 -2.76 9.35
CA GLU A 375 23.01 -3.19 10.72
C GLU A 375 21.75 -3.31 11.59
N LEU A 376 20.87 -2.31 11.58
CA LEU A 376 19.64 -2.31 12.36
C LEU A 376 18.67 -3.41 11.93
N ASN A 377 18.48 -3.61 10.63
CA ASN A 377 17.69 -4.74 10.12
C ASN A 377 18.25 -6.06 10.63
N GLY A 378 19.57 -6.27 10.50
CA GLY A 378 20.20 -7.51 10.93
C GLY A 378 20.12 -7.72 12.45
N TYR A 379 20.38 -6.68 13.24
CA TYR A 379 20.51 -6.78 14.70
C TYR A 379 19.15 -6.84 15.43
N LEU A 380 18.16 -6.07 14.98
CA LEU A 380 16.87 -5.98 15.67
C LEU A 380 15.99 -7.22 15.43
N ILE A 381 16.07 -7.82 14.25
CA ILE A 381 15.21 -8.96 13.87
C ILE A 381 15.83 -10.31 14.32
N ALA A 382 17.15 -10.35 14.51
CA ALA A 382 18.04 -11.49 14.79
C ALA A 382 17.56 -12.73 15.55
#